data_AF-A0A1G0B123-F1
#
_entry.id   AF-A0A1G0B123-F1
#
_cell.length_a   1.000
_cell.length_b   1.000
_cell.length_c   1.000
_cell.angle_alpha   90.00
_cell.angle_beta   90.00
_cell.angle_gamma   90.00
#
_symmetry.space_group_name_H-M   'P 1'
#
loop_
_entity.id
_entity.type
_entity.pdbx_description
1 polymer ?
#
loop_
_entity_poly.entity_id
_entity_poly.type
_entity_poly.pdbx_seq_one_letter_code
_entity_poly.pdbx_strand_id
1 'polypeptide(L)'
;MESIKTQHELRAAIIRLEYQQSDEGRALKEQFHLAYNSVKPANIILNTLKDLGDSNFVKDGFLNTSVGFGTGYLSKMIFQGVVNSPVKKLLGSVLMYGITNFVSRNPDGIKLMGKKLFKMFGSKSTAEEKEPENY
;
A
#
# COMPACT_ATOMS: atom_id res chain seq x y z
N MET A 1 36.08 49.07 6.96
CA MET A 1 36.63 48.88 5.60
C MET A 1 38.05 49.39 5.62
N GLU A 2 39.04 48.54 5.33
CA GLU A 2 40.42 49.00 5.19
C GLU A 2 40.54 49.90 3.96
N SER A 3 41.24 51.01 4.12
CA SER A 3 41.52 51.96 3.03
C SER A 3 42.65 51.38 2.18
N ILE A 4 42.34 50.96 0.96
CA ILE A 4 43.33 50.53 -0.03
C ILE A 4 44.02 51.78 -0.56
N LYS A 5 45.33 51.93 -0.30
CA LYS A 5 46.10 53.12 -0.70
C LYS A 5 47.16 52.82 -1.74
N THR A 6 47.51 51.54 -1.94
CA THR A 6 48.57 51.12 -2.87
C THR A 6 48.10 50.08 -3.89
N GLN A 7 48.76 50.00 -5.05
CA GLN A 7 48.42 48.99 -6.07
C GLN A 7 48.56 47.54 -5.57
N HIS A 8 49.49 47.29 -4.64
CA HIS A 8 49.69 45.97 -4.08
C HIS A 8 48.53 45.55 -3.17
N GLU A 9 48.06 46.44 -2.29
CA GLU A 9 46.87 46.23 -1.48
C GLU A 9 45.61 46.02 -2.33
N LEU A 10 45.49 46.73 -3.47
CA LEU A 10 44.36 46.56 -4.38
C LEU A 10 44.34 45.15 -4.97
N ARG A 11 45.47 44.64 -5.44
CA ARG A 11 45.57 43.27 -5.97
C ARG A 11 45.30 42.21 -4.92
N ALA A 12 45.84 42.39 -3.71
CA ALA A 12 45.60 41.48 -2.59
C ALA A 12 44.10 41.46 -2.21
N ALA A 13 43.44 42.63 -2.19
CA ALA A 13 42.02 42.74 -1.94
C ALA A 13 41.18 42.07 -3.04
N ILE A 14 41.54 42.23 -4.31
CA ILE A 14 40.87 41.55 -5.44
C ILE A 14 40.94 40.03 -5.27
N ILE A 15 42.13 39.47 -5.04
CA ILE A 15 42.30 38.02 -4.87
C ILE A 15 41.49 37.51 -3.66
N ARG A 16 41.48 38.26 -2.56
CA ARG A 16 40.68 37.91 -1.37
C ARG A 16 39.18 37.90 -1.70
N LEU A 17 38.69 38.92 -2.39
CA LEU A 17 37.29 39.03 -2.77
C LEU A 17 36.87 37.96 -3.79
N GLU A 18 37.74 37.61 -4.74
CA GLU A 18 37.49 36.52 -5.69
C GLU A 18 37.38 35.17 -4.98
N TYR A 19 38.27 34.91 -4.02
CA TYR A 19 38.21 33.70 -3.20
C TYR A 19 36.91 33.65 -2.39
N GLN A 20 36.57 34.76 -1.71
CA GLN A 20 35.36 34.87 -0.92
C GLN A 20 34.09 34.69 -1.78
N GLN A 21 34.04 35.32 -2.95
CA GLN A 21 32.93 35.19 -3.89
C GLN A 21 32.78 33.75 -4.41
N SER A 22 33.90 33.08 -4.69
CA SER A 22 33.89 31.67 -5.12
C SER A 22 33.35 30.75 -4.03
N ASP A 23 33.73 30.99 -2.77
CA ASP A 23 33.28 30.21 -1.62
C ASP A 23 31.79 30.42 -1.32
N GLU A 24 31.36 31.69 -1.25
CA GLU A 24 29.96 32.08 -1.06
C GLU A 24 29.07 31.54 -2.19
N GLY A 25 29.52 31.60 -3.44
CA GLY A 25 28.80 31.04 -4.58
C GLY A 25 28.63 29.53 -4.50
N ARG A 26 29.61 28.81 -3.95
CA ARG A 26 29.54 27.35 -3.73
C ARG A 26 28.52 27.02 -2.64
N ALA A 27 28.60 27.71 -1.50
CA ALA A 27 27.66 27.53 -0.39
C ALA A 27 26.21 27.82 -0.83
N LEU A 28 25.99 28.88 -1.61
CA LEU A 28 24.67 29.22 -2.14
C LEU A 28 24.12 28.12 -3.06
N LYS A 29 24.98 27.54 -3.91
CA LYS A 29 24.59 26.46 -4.82
C LYS A 29 24.21 25.19 -4.06
N GLU A 30 24.94 24.86 -2.99
CA GLU A 30 24.62 23.73 -2.11
C GLU A 30 23.29 23.94 -1.39
N GLN A 31 23.09 25.12 -0.78
CA GLN A 31 21.82 25.44 -0.13
C GLN A 31 20.64 25.45 -1.11
N PHE A 32 20.83 25.98 -2.32
CA PHE A 32 19.83 25.91 -3.36
C PHE A 32 19.50 24.48 -3.76
N HIS A 33 20.52 23.61 -3.90
CA HIS A 33 20.31 22.22 -4.23
C HIS A 33 19.57 21.46 -3.12
N LEU A 34 19.91 21.72 -1.86
CA LEU A 34 19.23 21.16 -0.69
C LEU A 34 17.77 21.63 -0.61
N ALA A 35 17.54 22.93 -0.76
CA ALA A 35 16.20 23.50 -0.78
C ALA A 35 15.38 22.93 -1.95
N TYR A 36 15.92 22.92 -3.17
CA TYR A 36 15.26 22.35 -4.33
C TYR A 36 14.90 20.88 -4.12
N ASN A 37 15.81 20.09 -3.54
CA ASN A 37 15.53 18.70 -3.23
C ASN A 37 14.52 18.53 -2.09
N SER A 38 14.43 19.46 -1.12
CA SER A 38 13.45 19.36 -0.03
C SER A 38 12.03 19.70 -0.48
N VAL A 39 11.85 20.61 -1.47
CA VAL A 39 10.53 20.93 -2.03
C VAL A 39 10.03 19.90 -3.06
N LYS A 40 10.88 18.94 -3.47
CA LYS A 40 10.43 17.88 -4.39
C LYS A 40 9.31 17.06 -3.73
N PRO A 41 8.15 16.91 -4.38
CA PRO A 41 7.02 16.16 -3.83
C PRO A 41 7.40 14.74 -3.39
N ALA A 42 8.30 14.09 -4.13
CA ALA A 42 8.83 12.77 -3.79
C ALA A 42 9.54 12.73 -2.42
N ASN A 43 10.35 13.74 -2.08
CA ASN A 43 11.05 13.80 -0.81
C ASN A 43 10.12 14.18 0.34
N ILE A 44 9.11 15.01 0.08
CA ILE A 44 8.05 15.33 1.06
C ILE A 44 7.27 14.07 1.40
N ILE A 45 6.82 13.31 0.40
CA ILE A 45 6.10 12.05 0.60
C ILE A 45 6.99 11.05 1.35
N LEU A 46 8.25 10.88 0.94
CA LEU A 46 9.16 9.94 1.58
C LEU A 46 9.44 10.29 3.05
N ASN A 47 9.71 11.57 3.35
CA ASN A 47 9.92 12.02 4.73
C ASN A 47 8.64 11.89 5.57
N THR A 48 7.48 12.25 5.00
CA THR A 48 6.19 12.09 5.69
C THR A 48 5.90 10.61 5.96
N LEU A 49 6.15 9.71 5.01
CA LEU A 49 5.97 8.27 5.20
C LEU A 49 6.96 7.68 6.19
N LYS A 50 8.19 8.19 6.26
CA LYS A 50 9.21 7.79 7.24
C LYS A 50 8.82 8.24 8.65
N ASP A 51 8.42 9.50 8.81
CA ASP A 51 7.99 10.07 10.09
C ASP A 51 6.70 9.41 10.60
N LEU A 52 5.76 9.10 9.70
CA LEU A 52 4.58 8.32 10.00
C LEU A 52 4.94 6.87 10.36
N GLY A 53 5.86 6.27 9.60
CA GLY A 53 6.35 4.90 9.80
C GLY A 53 7.07 4.67 11.11
N ASP A 54 7.63 5.70 11.75
CA ASP A 54 8.24 5.57 13.08
C ASP A 54 7.22 5.58 14.24
N SER A 55 5.97 5.97 13.97
CA SER A 55 4.88 5.92 14.96
C SER A 55 4.12 4.58 14.92
N ASN A 56 4.03 3.88 16.06
CA ASN A 56 3.32 2.59 16.14
C ASN A 56 1.83 2.71 15.74
N PHE A 57 1.20 3.86 15.98
CA PHE A 57 -0.19 4.15 15.62
C PHE A 57 -0.43 4.12 14.11
N VAL A 58 0.51 4.63 13.31
CA VAL A 58 0.34 4.69 11.85
C VAL A 58 0.75 3.37 11.21
N LYS A 59 1.66 2.59 11.81
CA LYS A 59 1.89 1.19 11.38
C LYS A 59 0.59 0.39 11.43
N ASP A 60 -0.13 0.45 12.54
CA ASP A 60 -1.39 -0.28 12.71
C ASP A 60 -2.50 0.28 11.79
N GLY A 61 -2.60 1.61 11.66
CA GLY A 61 -3.56 2.27 10.77
C GLY A 61 -3.30 2.00 9.28
N PHE A 62 -2.04 2.03 8.85
CA PHE A 62 -1.63 1.74 7.47
C PHE A 62 -1.72 0.25 7.16
N LEU A 63 -1.38 -0.64 8.10
CA LEU A 63 -1.60 -2.08 7.95
C LEU A 63 -3.10 -2.38 7.81
N ASN A 64 -3.95 -1.85 8.69
CA ASN A 64 -5.40 -2.05 8.56
C ASN A 64 -5.98 -1.45 7.28
N THR A 65 -5.49 -0.27 6.87
CA THR A 65 -5.94 0.39 5.64
C THR A 65 -5.45 -0.34 4.40
N SER A 66 -4.18 -0.75 4.33
CA SER A 66 -3.62 -1.53 3.22
C SER A 66 -4.22 -2.93 3.14
N VAL A 67 -4.54 -3.56 4.28
CA VAL A 67 -5.31 -4.80 4.33
C VAL A 67 -6.75 -4.57 3.87
N GLY A 68 -7.41 -3.47 4.26
CA GLY A 68 -8.76 -3.12 3.81
C GLY A 68 -8.82 -2.82 2.30
N PHE A 69 -7.86 -2.06 1.77
CA PHE A 69 -7.73 -1.79 0.34
C PHE A 69 -7.32 -3.03 -0.44
N GLY A 70 -6.37 -3.82 0.06
CA GLY A 70 -5.92 -5.06 -0.56
C GLY A 70 -7.04 -6.10 -0.59
N THR A 71 -7.76 -6.28 0.53
CA THR A 71 -8.90 -7.20 0.64
C THR A 71 -10.08 -6.70 -0.18
N GLY A 72 -10.38 -5.41 -0.16
CA GLY A 72 -11.44 -4.80 -0.95
C GLY A 72 -11.17 -4.88 -2.46
N TYR A 73 -9.93 -4.64 -2.88
CA TYR A 73 -9.50 -4.76 -4.28
C TYR A 73 -9.44 -6.22 -4.73
N LEU A 74 -8.93 -7.13 -3.89
CA LEU A 74 -8.94 -8.57 -4.15
C LEU A 74 -10.37 -9.12 -4.22
N SER A 75 -11.25 -8.66 -3.32
CA SER A 75 -12.69 -8.95 -3.36
C SER A 75 -13.31 -8.41 -4.65
N LYS A 76 -13.04 -7.16 -5.03
CA LYS A 76 -13.49 -6.57 -6.30
C LYS A 76 -12.98 -7.38 -7.50
N MET A 77 -11.73 -7.84 -7.47
CA MET A 77 -11.20 -8.71 -8.51
C MET A 77 -11.98 -10.02 -8.59
N ILE A 78 -12.15 -10.73 -7.48
CA ILE A 78 -12.80 -12.05 -7.43
C ILE A 78 -14.30 -11.95 -7.76
N PHE A 79 -15.03 -10.99 -7.18
CA PHE A 79 -16.48 -10.88 -7.27
C PHE A 79 -16.97 -10.05 -8.47
N GLN A 80 -16.32 -8.94 -8.83
CA GLN A 80 -16.71 -8.12 -9.98
C GLN A 80 -16.05 -8.56 -11.30
N GLY A 81 -15.22 -9.61 -11.30
CA GLY A 81 -14.69 -10.20 -12.54
C GLY A 81 -13.70 -9.33 -13.30
N VAL A 82 -13.09 -8.33 -12.65
CA VAL A 82 -12.11 -7.40 -13.25
C VAL A 82 -10.74 -8.06 -13.51
N VAL A 83 -10.55 -9.31 -13.06
CA VAL A 83 -9.35 -10.10 -13.41
C VAL A 83 -9.50 -10.71 -14.80
N ASN A 84 -8.53 -10.40 -15.66
CA ASN A 84 -8.31 -11.10 -16.92
C ASN A 84 -8.37 -12.64 -16.71
N SER A 85 -8.96 -13.34 -17.68
CA SER A 85 -9.22 -14.79 -17.67
C SER A 85 -8.12 -15.69 -17.06
N PRO A 86 -6.80 -15.41 -17.18
CA PRO A 86 -5.74 -16.26 -16.62
C PRO A 86 -5.72 -16.33 -15.08
N VAL A 87 -5.92 -15.20 -14.38
CA VAL A 87 -5.82 -15.17 -12.91
C VAL A 87 -7.02 -15.86 -12.27
N LYS A 88 -8.22 -15.67 -12.84
CA LYS A 88 -9.43 -16.39 -12.42
C LYS A 88 -9.28 -17.89 -12.59
N LYS A 89 -8.69 -18.34 -13.71
CA LYS A 89 -8.38 -19.77 -13.94
C LYS A 89 -7.40 -20.30 -12.91
N LEU A 90 -6.32 -19.57 -12.61
CA LEU A 90 -5.34 -19.98 -11.62
C LEU A 90 -5.96 -20.12 -10.21
N LEU A 91 -6.70 -19.11 -9.76
CA LEU A 91 -7.39 -19.14 -8.47
C LEU A 91 -8.41 -20.29 -8.41
N GLY A 92 -9.19 -20.49 -9.47
CA GLY A 92 -10.13 -21.60 -9.58
C GLY A 92 -9.43 -22.96 -9.56
N SER A 93 -8.29 -23.10 -10.24
CA SER A 93 -7.49 -24.33 -10.26
C SER A 93 -6.89 -24.65 -8.89
N VAL A 94 -6.38 -23.64 -8.16
CA VAL A 94 -5.86 -23.84 -6.79
C VAL A 94 -6.99 -24.23 -5.84
N LEU A 95 -8.14 -23.56 -5.90
CA LEU A 95 -9.33 -23.92 -5.13
C LEU A 95 -9.78 -25.34 -5.42
N MET A 96 -9.91 -25.68 -6.71
CA MET A 96 -10.32 -27.00 -7.16
C MET A 96 -9.31 -28.06 -6.73
N TYR A 97 -8.02 -27.81 -6.85
CA TYR A 97 -6.97 -28.72 -6.39
C TYR A 97 -7.02 -28.95 -4.87
N GLY A 98 -7.25 -27.90 -4.09
CA GLY A 98 -7.41 -27.98 -2.64
C GLY A 98 -8.65 -28.80 -2.25
N ILE A 99 -9.79 -28.55 -2.89
CA ILE A 99 -11.02 -29.31 -2.69
C ILE A 99 -10.81 -30.77 -3.11
N THR A 100 -10.26 -31.03 -4.29
CA THR A 100 -10.00 -32.39 -4.81
C THR A 100 -9.05 -33.16 -3.89
N ASN A 101 -7.94 -32.58 -3.44
CA ASN A 101 -7.02 -33.24 -2.51
C ASN A 101 -7.69 -33.56 -1.16
N PHE A 102 -8.58 -32.69 -0.68
CA PHE A 102 -9.37 -32.94 0.52
C PHE A 102 -10.41 -34.05 0.31
N VAL A 103 -11.11 -34.05 -0.83
CA VAL A 103 -12.07 -35.08 -1.26
C VAL A 103 -11.42 -36.46 -1.35
N SER A 104 -10.26 -36.53 -2.01
CA SER A 104 -9.54 -37.79 -2.21
C SER A 104 -9.06 -38.41 -0.91
N ARG A 105 -8.84 -37.60 0.14
CA ARG A 105 -8.38 -38.08 1.45
C ARG A 105 -9.51 -38.38 2.44
N ASN A 106 -10.67 -37.72 2.32
CA ASN A 106 -11.80 -37.87 3.26
C ASN A 106 -13.17 -37.81 2.53
N PRO A 107 -13.60 -38.89 1.85
CA PRO A 107 -14.82 -38.90 1.05
C PRO A 107 -16.11 -38.70 1.87
N ASP A 108 -16.12 -39.11 3.14
CA ASP A 108 -17.30 -38.97 4.01
C ASP A 108 -17.47 -37.54 4.54
N GLY A 109 -16.38 -36.78 4.67
CA GLY A 109 -16.42 -35.36 5.05
C GLY A 109 -17.17 -34.51 4.01
N ILE A 110 -17.00 -34.81 2.72
CA ILE A 110 -17.75 -34.12 1.66
C ILE A 110 -19.23 -34.45 1.68
N LYS A 111 -19.64 -35.69 1.96
CA LYS A 111 -21.06 -36.05 2.04
C LYS A 111 -21.74 -35.27 3.17
N LEU A 112 -21.05 -35.09 4.29
CA LEU A 112 -21.54 -34.32 5.43
C LEU A 112 -21.56 -32.81 5.15
N MET A 113 -20.51 -32.26 4.56
CA MET A 113 -20.46 -30.84 4.16
C MET A 113 -21.49 -30.54 3.08
N GLY A 114 -21.61 -31.39 2.05
CA GLY A 114 -22.60 -31.29 1.00
C GLY A 114 -24.03 -31.39 1.54
N LYS A 115 -24.32 -32.36 2.43
CA LYS A 115 -25.62 -32.44 3.12
C LYS A 115 -25.89 -31.20 3.98
N LYS A 116 -24.88 -30.64 4.66
CA LYS A 116 -25.03 -29.44 5.50
C LYS A 116 -25.28 -28.18 4.67
N LEU A 117 -24.57 -28.00 3.55
CA LEU A 117 -24.77 -26.89 2.61
C LEU A 117 -26.12 -27.02 1.89
N PHE A 118 -26.49 -28.23 1.44
CA PHE A 118 -27.78 -28.51 0.83
C PHE A 118 -28.93 -28.27 1.81
N LYS A 119 -28.79 -28.68 3.07
CA LYS A 119 -29.79 -28.40 4.10
C LYS A 119 -29.90 -26.91 4.41
N MET A 120 -28.78 -26.18 4.43
CA MET A 120 -28.76 -24.73 4.68
C MET A 120 -29.37 -23.91 3.54
N PHE A 121 -29.25 -24.38 2.28
CA PHE A 121 -29.86 -23.72 1.12
C PHE A 121 -31.26 -24.24 0.75
N GLY A 122 -31.57 -25.50 1.06
CA GLY A 122 -32.82 -26.16 0.68
C GLY A 122 -33.91 -26.17 1.75
N SER A 123 -33.62 -25.93 3.03
CA SER A 123 -34.63 -26.06 4.10
C SER A 123 -35.56 -24.86 4.29
N LYS A 124 -35.66 -23.95 3.32
CA LYS A 124 -36.68 -22.87 3.35
C LYS A 124 -38.05 -23.30 2.77
N SER A 125 -38.24 -24.55 2.36
CA SER A 125 -39.46 -24.97 1.65
C SER A 125 -40.14 -26.24 2.19
N THR A 126 -40.15 -26.46 3.51
CA THR A 126 -41.13 -27.39 4.11
C THR A 126 -41.43 -26.96 5.54
N ALA A 127 -42.29 -25.95 5.67
CA ALA A 127 -42.96 -25.63 6.90
C ALA A 127 -44.36 -25.15 6.51
N GLU A 128 -45.26 -26.08 6.20
CA GLU A 128 -46.71 -25.88 6.28
C GLU A 128 -47.42 -27.20 5.98
N GLU A 129 -47.84 -27.87 7.04
CA GLU A 129 -49.12 -28.59 7.05
C GLU A 129 -49.60 -28.59 8.52
N LYS A 130 -50.36 -27.55 8.87
CA LYS A 130 -51.22 -27.55 10.06
C LYS A 130 -52.62 -27.85 9.57
N GLU A 131 -53.12 -29.04 9.89
CA GLU A 131 -54.54 -29.38 9.77
C GLU A 131 -55.37 -28.44 10.66
N PRO A 132 -56.51 -27.90 10.19
CA PRO A 132 -57.42 -27.15 11.04
C PRO A 132 -58.32 -28.11 11.83
N GLU A 133 -58.16 -28.12 13.16
CA GLU A 133 -59.16 -28.62 14.11
C GLU A 133 -60.46 -27.81 13.93
N ASN A 134 -61.54 -28.47 13.52
CA ASN A 134 -62.90 -27.95 13.61
C ASN A 134 -63.49 -28.34 14.98
N TYR A 135 -64.13 -27.36 15.61
CA TYR A 135 -64.88 -27.46 16.87
C TYR A 135 -66.21 -28.19 16.69
#